data_AF-A0A2V7REI6-F1
#
_entry.id   AF-A0A2V7REI6-F1
#
_cell.length_a   1.000
_cell.length_b   1.000
_cell.length_c   1.000
_cell.angle_alpha   90.00
_cell.angle_beta   90.00
_cell.angle_gamma   90.00
#
_symmetry.space_group_name_H-M   'P 1'
#
loop_
_entity.id
_entity.type
_entity.pdbx_description
1 polymer ?
#
loop_
_entity_poly.entity_id
_entity_poly.type
_entity_poly.pdbx_seq_one_letter_code
_entity_poly.pdbx_strand_id
1 'polypeptide(L)' 'ILVRGDLEEYHLAHSARAELCRRLGRVEEARASYHRALELTRQEPERRFLERRVAELRDSLQP' A
#
# COMPACT_ATOMS: atom_id res chain seq x y z
N ILE A 1 -18.33 7.59 -12.07
CA ILE A 1 -18.11 8.11 -10.70
C ILE A 1 -17.94 6.89 -9.82
N LEU A 2 -16.73 6.56 -9.39
CA LEU A 2 -16.47 5.35 -8.58
C LEU A 2 -17.07 5.58 -7.18
N VAL A 3 -17.93 4.65 -6.75
CA VAL A 3 -18.63 4.71 -5.47
C VAL A 3 -17.66 4.33 -4.35
N ARG A 4 -17.82 4.91 -3.16
CA ARG A 4 -16.92 4.79 -2.00
C ARG A 4 -16.59 3.35 -1.59
N GLY A 5 -17.46 2.37 -1.89
CA GLY A 5 -17.25 0.94 -1.64
C GLY A 5 -16.37 0.24 -2.68
N ASP A 6 -16.39 0.68 -3.94
CA ASP A 6 -15.55 0.09 -5.01
C ASP A 6 -14.07 0.41 -4.80
N LEU A 7 -13.77 1.52 -4.11
CA LEU A 7 -12.42 1.91 -3.74
C LEU A 7 -11.84 1.07 -2.60
N GLU A 8 -12.68 0.46 -1.76
CA GLU A 8 -12.21 -0.42 -0.68
C GLU A 8 -11.72 -1.77 -1.21
N GLU A 9 -12.24 -2.23 -2.35
CA GLU A 9 -11.81 -3.44 -3.05
C GLU A 9 -10.72 -3.17 -4.11
N TYR A 10 -10.52 -1.89 -4.47
CA TYR A 10 -9.45 -1.49 -5.37
C TYR A 10 -8.12 -1.41 -4.62
N HIS A 11 -7.31 -2.46 -4.72
CA HIS A 11 -5.94 -2.49 -4.23
C HIS A 11 -5.09 -1.26 -4.66
N LEU A 12 -5.40 -0.64 -5.81
CA LEU A 12 -4.75 0.60 -6.26
C LEU A 12 -5.05 1.80 -5.35
N ALA A 13 -6.25 1.89 -4.76
CA ALA A 13 -6.60 2.98 -3.86
C ALA A 13 -5.79 2.89 -2.56
N HIS A 14 -5.65 1.69 -2.01
CA HIS A 14 -4.80 1.41 -0.84
C HIS A 14 -3.31 1.65 -1.15
N SER A 15 -2.85 1.31 -2.35
CA SER A 15 -1.48 1.58 -2.81
C SER A 15 -1.20 3.08 -2.94
N ALA A 16 -2.14 3.85 -3.48
CA ALA A 16 -2.03 5.31 -3.58
C ALA A 16 -2.02 5.99 -2.21
N ARG A 17 -2.87 5.53 -1.28
CA ARG A 17 -2.86 5.97 0.12
C ARG A 17 -1.51 5.67 0.78
N ALA A 18 -0.96 4.48 0.57
CA ALA A 18 0.31 4.09 1.13
C ALA A 18 1.47 4.99 0.68
N GLU A 19 1.53 5.30 -0.62
CA GLU A 19 2.52 6.20 -1.19
C GLU A 19 2.39 7.64 -0.66
N LEU A 20 1.16 8.14 -0.49
CA LEU A 20 0.91 9.45 0.11
C LEU A 20 1.39 9.50 1.56
N CYS A 21 1.02 8.49 2.38
CA CYS A 21 1.49 8.38 3.76
C CYS A 21 3.02 8.33 3.85
N ARG A 22 3.68 7.60 2.94
CA ARG A 22 5.14 7.54 2.86
C ARG A 22 5.76 8.91 2.62
N ARG A 23 5.24 9.67 1.65
CA ARG A 23 5.73 11.03 1.33
C ARG A 23 5.54 12.01 2.48
N LEU A 24 4.52 11.79 3.30
CA LEU A 24 4.25 12.58 4.51
C LEU A 24 5.08 12.11 5.73
N GLY A 25 5.95 11.11 5.58
CA GLY A 25 6.71 10.52 6.70
C GLY A 25 5.88 9.66 7.65
N ARG A 26 4.61 9.39 7.33
CA ARG A 26 3.67 8.58 8.12
C ARG A 26 3.86 7.10 7.79
N VAL A 27 5.02 6.56 8.18
CA VAL A 27 5.47 5.24 7.72
C VAL A 27 4.57 4.09 8.18
N GLU A 28 4.10 4.11 9.43
CA GLU A 28 3.21 3.08 9.97
C GLU A 28 1.87 3.01 9.20
N GLU A 29 1.33 4.16 8.82
CA GLU A 29 0.10 4.23 8.02
C GLU A 29 0.32 3.84 6.56
N ALA A 30 1.50 4.14 6.02
CA ALA A 30 1.92 3.64 4.71
C ALA A 30 1.98 2.11 4.72
N ARG A 31 2.58 1.53 5.75
CA ARG A 31 2.70 0.07 5.92
C ARG A 31 1.32 -0.59 6.01
N ALA A 32 0.43 -0.08 6.86
CA ALA A 32 -0.93 -0.60 7.00
C ALA A 32 -1.72 -0.56 5.68
N SER A 33 -1.56 0.52 4.90
CA SER A 33 -2.23 0.68 3.62
C SER A 33 -1.68 -0.28 2.55
N TYR A 34 -0.36 -0.51 2.50
CA TYR A 34 0.24 -1.51 1.61
C TYR A 34 -0.17 -2.95 1.98
N HIS A 35 -0.28 -3.28 3.26
CA HIS A 35 -0.81 -4.58 3.68
C HIS A 35 -2.26 -4.77 3.25
N ARG A 36 -3.10 -3.74 3.37
CA ARG A 36 -4.48 -3.84 2.89
C ARG A 36 -4.55 -4.00 1.37
N ALA A 37 -3.66 -3.36 0.61
CA ALA A 37 -3.53 -3.58 -0.83
C ALA A 37 -3.15 -5.04 -1.14
N LEU A 38 -2.20 -5.62 -0.39
CA LEU A 38 -1.76 -7.01 -0.55
C LEU A 38 -2.89 -8.02 -0.33
N GLU A 39 -3.75 -7.79 0.67
CA GLU A 39 -4.92 -8.66 0.94
C GLU A 39 -5.94 -8.68 -0.20
N LEU A 40 -5.99 -7.61 -1.00
CA LEU A 40 -6.96 -7.43 -2.08
C LEU A 40 -6.38 -7.77 -3.46
N THR A 41 -5.06 -7.82 -3.58
CA THR A 41 -4.37 -8.16 -4.83
C THR A 41 -4.46 -9.65 -5.11
N ARG A 42 -4.93 -10.01 -6.31
CA ARG A 42 -5.04 -11.40 -6.78
C ARG A 42 -3.92 -11.79 -7.75
N GLN A 43 -3.22 -10.82 -8.34
CA GLN A 43 -2.17 -11.05 -9.32
C GLN A 43 -0.80 -11.12 -8.65
N GLU A 44 -0.07 -12.21 -8.89
CA GLU A 44 1.26 -12.42 -8.29
C GLU A 44 2.30 -11.35 -8.66
N PRO A 45 2.34 -10.80 -9.90
CA PRO A 45 3.24 -9.69 -10.22
C PRO A 45 2.98 -8.43 -9.37
N GLU A 46 1.71 -8.09 -9.14
CA GLU A 46 1.31 -6.94 -8.32
C GLU A 46 1.61 -7.19 -6.84
N ARG A 47 1.41 -8.43 -6.36
CA ARG A 47 1.73 -8.83 -4.99
C ARG A 47 3.23 -8.63 -4.70
N ARG A 48 4.10 -9.10 -5.60
CA ARG A 48 5.55 -8.90 -5.49
C ARG A 48 5.95 -7.42 -5.51
N PHE A 49 5.27 -6.59 -6.31
CA PHE A 49 5.51 -5.15 -6.32
C PHE A 49 5.21 -4.53 -4.95
N LEU A 50 4.07 -4.86 -4.36
CA LEU A 50 3.65 -4.33 -3.06
C LEU A 50 4.53 -4.84 -1.92
N GLU A 51 4.93 -6.12 -1.93
CA GLU A 51 5.88 -6.69 -0.95
C GLU A 51 7.23 -5.95 -0.96
N ARG A 52 7.76 -5.60 -2.14
CA ARG A 52 8.98 -4.79 -2.26
C ARG A 52 8.80 -3.41 -1.64
N ARG A 53 7.66 -2.75 -1.86
CA ARG A 53 7.37 -1.44 -1.25
C ARG A 53 7.31 -1.51 0.27
N VAL A 54 6.72 -2.56 0.84
CA VAL A 54 6.70 -2.77 2.29
C VAL A 54 8.12 -2.97 2.84
N ALA A 55 8.97 -3.71 2.11
CA ALA A 55 10.37 -3.89 2.50
C ALA A 55 11.16 -2.57 2.48
N GLU A 56 11.00 -1.76 1.44
CA GLU A 56 11.63 -0.43 1.34
C GLU A 56 11.24 0.50 2.50
N LEU A 57 10.00 0.42 2.98
CA LEU A 57 9.55 1.20 4.14
C LEU A 57 10.24 0.77 5.44
N ARG A 58 10.45 -0.54 5.63
CA ARG A 58 11.15 -1.08 6.80
C ARG A 58 12.62 -0.64 6.82
N ASP A 59 13.27 -0.63 5.65
CA ASP A 59 14.66 -0.19 5.54
C ASP A 59 14.79 1.32 5.83
N SER A 60 13.77 2.12 5.47
CA SER A 60 13.74 3.56 5.80
C SER A 60 13.46 3.88 7.28
N LEU A 61 13.01 2.89 8.06
CA LEU A 61 12.79 3.01 9.51
C LEU A 61 14.01 2.62 10.34
N GLN A 62 15.05 2.07 9.73
CA GLN A 62 16.31 1.76 10.42
C GLN A 62 17.25 2.97 10.34
N PRO A 63 17.69 3.54 11.47
CA PRO A 63 18.72 4.59 11.49
C PRO A 63 20.10 4.07 11.10
#